data_AF-A0A414K611-F1
#
_entry.id   AF-A0A414K611-F1
#
_cell.length_a   1.000
_cell.length_b   1.000
_cell.length_c   1.000
_cell.angle_alpha   90.00
_cell.angle_beta   90.00
_cell.angle_gamma   90.00
#
_symmetry.space_group_name_H-M   'P 1'
#
loop_
_entity.id
_entity.type
_entity.pdbx_description
1 polymer ?
#
loop_
_entity_poly.entity_id
_entity_poly.type
_entity_poly.pdbx_seq_one_letter_code
_entity_poly.pdbx_strand_id
1 'polypeptide(L)'
;MNEKIIAHPSKEEREKVLKEIRQLENRQKILENKQRNEERKARTRRLIERGAVLEGIFPLAPDLPGVEVKAFLIALSHLPGAAELTANLPKSGDTP
;
A
#
# COMPACT_ATOMS: atom_id res chain seq x y z
N MET A 1 -32.66 25.93 37.79
CA MET A 1 -32.31 24.50 37.70
C MET A 1 -32.96 23.98 36.42
N ASN A 2 -32.21 23.85 35.33
CA ASN A 2 -32.74 23.29 34.08
C ASN A 2 -32.28 21.84 33.98
N GLU A 3 -33.07 20.95 34.59
CA GLU A 3 -32.95 19.53 34.36
C GLU A 3 -33.37 19.27 32.91
N LYS A 4 -32.37 19.17 32.02
CA LYS A 4 -32.55 18.57 30.69
C LYS A 4 -33.08 17.16 30.93
N ILE A 5 -34.37 16.97 30.68
CA ILE A 5 -35.00 15.65 30.60
C ILE A 5 -34.23 14.87 29.52
N ILE A 6 -33.36 13.97 29.95
CA ILE A 6 -32.73 13.00 29.06
C ILE A 6 -33.83 12.02 28.70
N ALA A 7 -34.53 12.28 27.59
CA ALA A 7 -35.48 11.33 27.03
C ALA A 7 -34.72 10.03 26.73
N HIS A 8 -34.99 8.99 27.52
CA HIS A 8 -34.44 7.68 27.27
C HIS A 8 -35.08 7.13 25.98
N PRO A 9 -34.29 6.80 24.93
CA PRO A 9 -34.84 6.30 23.69
C PRO A 9 -35.61 5.00 23.95
N SER A 10 -36.72 4.82 23.23
CA SER A 10 -37.59 3.66 23.37
C SER A 10 -36.79 2.38 23.07
N LYS A 11 -37.23 1.23 23.60
CA LYS A 11 -36.53 -0.06 23.38
C LYS A 11 -36.35 -0.36 21.88
N GLU A 12 -37.31 0.05 21.06
CA GLU A 12 -37.28 -0.13 19.59
C GLU A 12 -36.26 0.79 18.91
N GLU A 13 -36.11 2.02 19.37
CA GLU A 13 -35.09 2.95 18.88
C GLU A 13 -33.68 2.44 19.20
N ARG A 14 -33.49 1.90 20.41
CA ARG A 14 -32.22 1.27 20.80
C ARG A 14 -31.87 0.07 19.93
N GLU A 15 -32.85 -0.78 19.59
CA GLU A 15 -32.63 -1.94 18.74
C GLU A 15 -32.29 -1.56 17.29
N LYS A 16 -32.94 -0.51 16.76
CA LYS A 16 -32.61 0.05 15.43
C LYS A 16 -31.19 0.59 15.39
N VAL A 17 -30.80 1.37 16.39
CA VAL A 17 -29.44 1.92 16.51
C VAL A 17 -28.40 0.81 16.60
N LEU A 18 -28.64 -0.25 17.37
CA LEU A 18 -27.72 -1.39 17.46
C LEU A 18 -27.56 -2.12 16.12
N LYS A 19 -28.64 -2.30 15.36
CA LYS A 19 -28.58 -2.88 14.00
C LYS A 19 -27.77 -1.99 13.05
N GLU A 20 -27.96 -0.68 13.14
CA GLU A 20 -27.25 0.29 12.31
C GLU A 20 -25.75 0.33 12.65
N ILE A 21 -25.37 0.31 13.93
CA ILE A 21 -23.98 0.19 14.37
C ILE A 21 -23.33 -1.05 13.76
N ARG A 22 -24.00 -2.21 13.84
CA ARG A 22 -23.48 -3.46 13.27
C ARG A 22 -23.33 -3.40 11.74
N GLN A 23 -24.24 -2.71 11.06
CA GLN A 23 -24.13 -2.49 9.61
C GLN A 23 -22.96 -1.58 9.25
N LEU A 24 -22.76 -0.51 10.02
CA LEU A 24 -21.64 0.42 9.84
C LEU A 24 -20.30 -0.26 10.11
N GLU A 25 -20.18 -1.05 11.18
CA GLU A 25 -18.98 -1.86 11.47
C GLU A 25 -18.64 -2.81 10.32
N ASN A 26 -19.64 -3.50 9.76
CA ASN A 26 -19.44 -4.37 8.60
C ASN A 26 -18.97 -3.58 7.38
N ARG A 27 -19.56 -2.41 7.13
CA ARG A 27 -19.18 -1.54 6.01
C ARG A 27 -17.75 -1.03 6.16
N GLN A 28 -17.37 -0.61 7.37
CA GLN A 28 -16.00 -0.19 7.68
C GLN A 28 -15.00 -1.31 7.39
N LYS A 29 -15.26 -2.53 7.89
CA LYS A 29 -14.41 -3.70 7.64
C LYS A 29 -14.24 -4.00 6.15
N ILE A 30 -15.30 -3.87 5.36
CA ILE A 30 -15.24 -4.05 3.89
C ILE A 30 -14.35 -3.00 3.25
N LEU A 31 -14.47 -1.74 3.65
CA LEU A 31 -13.67 -0.64 3.11
C LEU A 31 -12.18 -0.81 3.45
N GLU A 32 -11.85 -1.17 4.68
CA GLU A 32 -10.47 -1.46 5.10
C GLU A 32 -9.87 -2.64 4.33
N ASN A 33 -10.65 -3.69 4.07
CA ASN A 33 -10.22 -4.81 3.25
C ASN A 33 -9.95 -4.39 1.80
N LYS A 34 -10.79 -3.52 1.25
CA LYS A 34 -10.64 -2.99 -0.11
C LYS A 34 -9.36 -2.16 -0.22
N GLN A 35 -9.11 -1.26 0.73
CA GLN A 35 -7.90 -0.43 0.77
C GLN A 35 -6.63 -1.30 0.82
N ARG A 36 -6.57 -2.28 1.74
CA ARG A 36 -5.43 -3.21 1.81
C ARG A 36 -5.22 -4.00 0.52
N ASN A 37 -6.30 -4.37 -0.16
CA ASN A 37 -6.22 -5.06 -1.44
C ASN A 37 -5.68 -4.14 -2.55
N GLU A 38 -6.13 -2.88 -2.59
CA GLU A 38 -5.63 -1.87 -3.53
C GLU A 38 -4.15 -1.58 -3.30
N GLU A 39 -3.71 -1.46 -2.03
CA GLU A 39 -2.29 -1.32 -1.67
C GLU A 39 -1.46 -2.51 -2.14
N ARG A 40 -1.96 -3.74 -1.96
CA ARG A 40 -1.31 -4.95 -2.47
C ARG A 40 -1.21 -4.93 -3.99
N LYS A 41 -2.27 -4.56 -4.70
CA LYS A 41 -2.27 -4.44 -6.17
C LYS A 41 -1.30 -3.38 -6.66
N ALA A 42 -1.29 -2.20 -6.02
CA ALA A 42 -0.37 -1.12 -6.32
C ALA A 42 1.09 -1.54 -6.04
N ARG A 43 1.34 -2.31 -4.97
CA ARG A 43 2.66 -2.90 -4.71
C ARG A 43 3.06 -3.89 -5.82
N THR A 44 2.20 -4.83 -6.18
CA THR A 44 2.49 -5.82 -7.23
C THR A 44 2.76 -5.14 -8.57
N ARG A 45 1.94 -4.15 -8.95
CA ARG A 45 2.14 -3.37 -10.17
C ARG A 45 3.51 -2.67 -10.19
N ARG A 46 3.88 -1.97 -9.10
CA ARG A 46 5.20 -1.33 -8.97
C ARG A 46 6.35 -2.32 -9.09
N LEU A 47 6.21 -3.54 -8.56
CA LEU A 47 7.26 -4.56 -8.65
C LEU A 47 7.41 -5.09 -10.07
N ILE A 48 6.31 -5.32 -10.78
CA ILE A 48 6.33 -5.76 -12.18
C ILE A 48 6.93 -4.67 -13.08
N GLU A 49 6.48 -3.42 -12.94
CA GLU A 49 7.00 -2.29 -13.72
C GLU A 49 8.51 -2.12 -13.51
N ARG A 50 9.00 -2.17 -12.26
CA ARG A 50 10.43 -2.10 -11.96
C ARG A 50 11.21 -3.31 -12.48
N GLY A 51 10.64 -4.50 -12.42
CA GLY A 51 11.25 -5.71 -12.99
C GLY A 51 11.37 -5.63 -14.51
N ALA A 52 10.34 -5.15 -15.20
CA ALA A 52 10.35 -4.96 -16.65
C ALA A 52 11.41 -3.93 -17.09
N VAL A 53 11.58 -2.84 -16.33
CA VAL A 53 12.67 -1.88 -16.58
C VAL A 53 14.04 -2.55 -16.45
N LEU A 54 14.22 -3.43 -15.45
CA LEU A 54 15.47 -4.15 -15.27
C LEU A 54 15.78 -5.08 -16.45
N GLU A 55 14.81 -5.88 -16.88
CA GLU A 55 14.91 -6.78 -18.04
C GLU A 55 15.15 -6.01 -19.36
N GLY A 56 14.64 -4.78 -19.47
CA GLY A 56 14.89 -3.93 -20.64
C GLY A 56 16.31 -3.35 -20.71
N ILE A 57 16.97 -3.15 -19.56
CA ILE A 57 18.32 -2.58 -19.49
C ILE A 57 19.39 -3.67 -19.59
N PHE A 58 19.18 -4.78 -18.89
CA PHE A 58 20.12 -5.88 -18.85
C PHE A 58 19.53 -7.08 -19.59
N PRO A 59 20.26 -7.68 -20.56
CA PRO A 59 19.85 -8.91 -21.23
C PRO A 59 20.02 -10.10 -20.29
N LEU A 60 19.27 -10.13 -19.19
CA LEU A 60 19.26 -11.21 -18.22
C LEU A 60 18.53 -12.42 -18.80
N ALA A 61 18.94 -13.61 -18.38
CA ALA A 61 18.24 -14.84 -18.75
C ALA A 61 16.80 -14.80 -18.18
N PRO A 62 15.75 -15.13 -18.96
CA PRO A 62 14.36 -15.06 -18.49
C PRO A 62 14.04 -15.97 -17.29
N ASP A 63 14.85 -17.00 -17.10
CA ASP A 63 14.76 -18.01 -16.05
C ASP A 63 15.69 -17.75 -14.86
N LEU A 64 16.42 -16.62 -14.86
CA LEU A 64 17.33 -16.25 -13.79
C LEU A 64 16.55 -16.12 -12.47
N PRO A 65 16.91 -16.88 -11.42
CA PRO A 65 16.18 -16.82 -10.18
C PRO A 65 16.35 -15.45 -9.52
N GLY A 66 15.31 -14.95 -8.85
CA GLY A 66 15.35 -13.64 -8.20
C GLY A 66 16.46 -13.46 -7.16
N VAL A 67 16.99 -14.56 -6.61
CA VAL A 67 18.15 -14.55 -5.71
C VAL A 67 19.42 -14.11 -6.45
N GLU A 68 19.62 -14.59 -7.68
CA GLU A 68 20.75 -14.22 -8.53
C GLU A 68 20.60 -12.79 -9.05
N VAL A 69 19.38 -12.38 -9.45
CA VAL A 69 19.08 -10.98 -9.78
C VAL A 69 19.43 -10.06 -8.61
N LYS A 70 19.07 -10.45 -7.39
CA LYS A 70 19.42 -9.69 -6.18
C LYS A 70 20.92 -9.63 -5.96
N ALA A 71 21.63 -10.76 -6.09
CA ALA A 71 23.08 -10.81 -5.94
C ALA A 71 23.80 -9.92 -6.97
N PHE A 72 23.35 -9.95 -8.22
CA PHE A 72 23.83 -9.10 -9.30
C PHE A 72 23.64 -7.61 -8.98
N LEU A 73 22.44 -7.20 -8.57
CA LEU A 73 22.17 -5.80 -8.20
C LEU A 73 23.00 -5.34 -6.99
N ILE A 74 23.24 -6.21 -6.01
CA ILE A 74 24.14 -5.91 -4.89
C ILE A 74 25.57 -5.72 -5.39
N ALA A 75 26.07 -6.59 -6.25
CA ALA A 75 27.40 -6.44 -6.85
C ALA A 75 27.53 -5.12 -7.61
N LEU A 76 26.52 -4.74 -8.40
CA LEU A 76 26.48 -3.44 -9.09
C LEU A 76 26.52 -2.25 -8.12
N SER A 77 25.83 -2.35 -6.98
CA SER A 77 25.80 -1.27 -5.99
C SER A 77 27.15 -1.00 -5.31
N HIS A 78 28.06 -1.98 -5.31
CA HIS A 78 29.41 -1.85 -4.75
C HIS A 78 30.45 -1.36 -5.77
N LEU A 79 30.08 -1.16 -7.04
CA LEU A 79 30.99 -0.59 -8.03
C LEU A 79 31.32 0.87 -7.68
N PRO A 80 32.57 1.32 -7.96
CA PRO A 80 32.93 2.71 -7.75
C PRO A 80 32.02 3.63 -8.58
N GLY A 81 31.58 4.74 -7.99
CA GLY A 81 30.65 5.69 -8.62
C GLY A 81 29.16 5.33 -8.49
N ALA A 82 28.79 4.11 -8.09
CA ALA A 82 27.38 3.74 -7.91
C ALA A 82 26.68 4.58 -6.81
N ALA A 83 27.38 4.86 -5.70
CA ALA A 83 26.87 5.71 -4.63
C ALA A 83 26.63 7.16 -5.09
N GLU A 84 27.50 7.70 -5.96
CA GLU A 84 27.36 9.05 -6.51
C GLU A 84 26.19 9.13 -7.51
N LEU A 85 26.07 8.13 -8.39
CA LEU A 85 24.97 8.04 -9.35
C LEU A 85 23.62 7.94 -8.64
N THR A 86 23.54 7.21 -7.52
CA THR A 86 22.32 7.12 -6.71
C THR A 86 22.02 8.41 -5.94
N ALA A 87 23.04 9.12 -5.44
CA ALA A 87 22.88 10.41 -4.78
C ALA A 87 22.43 11.52 -5.75
N ASN A 88 22.83 11.43 -7.01
CA ASN A 88 22.48 12.37 -8.07
C ASN A 88 21.12 12.08 -8.74
N LEU A 89 20.42 11.02 -8.32
CA LEU A 89 19.06 10.78 -8.79
C LEU A 89 18.17 11.96 -8.34
N PRO A 90 17.33 12.51 -9.24
CA PRO A 90 16.37 13.51 -8.83
C PRO A 90 15.50 12.91 -7.72
N LYS A 91 15.43 13.59 -6.57
CA LYS A 91 14.55 13.20 -5.48
C LYS A 91 13.12 13.29 -6.04
N SER A 92 12.52 12.17 -6.39
CA SER A 92 11.13 12.18 -6.84
C SER A 92 10.26 12.60 -5.65
N GLY A 93 9.74 13.82 -5.75
CA GLY A 93 8.98 14.50 -4.71
C GLY A 93 8.33 15.78 -5.23
N ASP A 94 8.97 16.48 -6.17
CA ASP A 94 8.34 17.57 -6.90
C ASP A 94 7.70 17.04 -8.18
N THR A 95 6.43 16.72 -8.08
CA THR A 95 5.51 16.70 -9.24
C THR A 95 4.70 18.00 -9.17
N PRO A 96 4.51 18.76 -10.27
CA PRO A 96 3.56 19.86 -10.31
C PRO A 96 2.11 19.40 -10.11
#